data_AF-A0A948UX13-F1
#
_entry.id   AF-A0A948UX13-F1
#
_cell.length_a   1.000
_cell.length_b   1.000
_cell.length_c   1.000
_cell.angle_alpha   90.00
_cell.angle_beta   90.00
_cell.angle_gamma   90.00
#
_symmetry.space_group_name_H-M   'P 1'
#
loop_
_entity.id
_entity.type
_entity.pdbx_description
1 polymer ?
#
loop_
_entity_poly.entity_id
_entity_poly.type
_entity_poly.pdbx_seq_one_letter_code
_entity_poly.pdbx_strand_id
1 'polypeptide(L)'
;MGRFRPLAVGTGVILFLALCLGAGGVLPGRAQATQLSAPGVHEGVASCAGSTCHGRQAPDGAVVRQNELVSWQDPTGPGGSHSRAWRTLTYPRAQAITRRLGLGPAESVPACLGCHAEPAAARGARFQVSDGVGCESCHGPSGGWIASHYTVGVSHAANVARGMTPLEDPVVRANVCLDCHWGSDRPNQFVTHEMMSAGHPRLSFELELFTAFQQHHDVDADYVQRKATMESARLWAIGQAVALQRVLTVYGDTERARSGVFPEFYFFDCHSCHRPISDEPDAPLLVEANPGRPVPAGAPPFNDENMIMLAAAARTAPAALAERFQSDSRAFHQALGSDRAAAVGAAQRLAGTAGQLSAIFGASPFSRADTFAILEAVLGEALAPRYTDYSGGAQAVMAVDTLLNALVAQGQIEAGAVRAMRPDIDRAYAAVRDPNRYRPQEFRRAMGGVATAVRRAR
;
A
#
# COMPACT_ATOMS: atom_id res chain seq x y z
N MET A 1 -23.79 -80.08 45.23
CA MET A 1 -25.20 -80.48 45.29
C MET A 1 -26.06 -79.23 45.18
N GLY A 2 -26.49 -78.83 43.98
CA GLY A 2 -27.90 -78.88 43.51
C GLY A 2 -28.57 -77.50 43.75
N ARG A 3 -29.38 -76.86 42.89
CA ARG A 3 -29.98 -77.08 41.56
C ARG A 3 -30.25 -75.68 40.97
N PHE A 4 -29.97 -75.45 39.69
CA PHE A 4 -30.42 -74.26 38.94
C PHE A 4 -31.80 -74.51 38.31
N ARG A 5 -32.67 -73.49 38.27
CA ARG A 5 -33.97 -73.49 37.57
C ARG A 5 -33.96 -72.49 36.39
N PRO A 6 -34.67 -72.77 35.28
CA PRO A 6 -34.55 -72.03 34.01
C PRO A 6 -35.57 -70.88 33.88
N LEU A 7 -35.21 -69.85 33.10
CA LEU A 7 -36.11 -68.81 32.60
C LEU A 7 -36.50 -69.10 31.15
N ALA A 8 -37.79 -69.00 30.88
CA ALA A 8 -38.41 -69.27 29.58
C ALA A 8 -38.19 -68.11 28.59
N VAL A 9 -37.87 -68.49 27.36
CA VAL A 9 -37.68 -67.64 26.18
C VAL A 9 -38.91 -67.79 25.29
N GLY A 10 -39.47 -66.68 24.79
CA GLY A 10 -40.43 -66.77 23.70
C GLY A 10 -41.21 -65.49 23.40
N THR A 11 -40.60 -64.55 22.69
CA THR A 11 -41.24 -63.70 21.66
C THR A 11 -40.21 -62.74 21.07
N GLY A 12 -39.68 -63.03 19.89
CA GLY A 12 -38.74 -62.11 19.23
C GLY A 12 -38.04 -62.66 18.01
N VAL A 13 -38.77 -63.20 17.01
CA VAL A 13 -38.15 -63.61 15.74
C VAL A 13 -38.93 -63.18 14.48
N ILE A 14 -40.17 -62.66 14.57
CA ILE A 14 -40.97 -62.34 13.36
C ILE A 14 -40.87 -60.87 12.91
N LEU A 15 -40.09 -60.01 13.60
CA LEU A 15 -39.95 -58.58 13.25
C LEU A 15 -38.58 -58.20 12.63
N PHE A 16 -37.83 -59.14 12.06
CA PHE A 16 -36.51 -58.84 11.46
C PHE A 16 -36.40 -59.14 9.96
N LEU A 17 -37.42 -59.70 9.32
CA LEU A 17 -37.38 -60.07 7.89
C LEU A 17 -38.15 -59.12 6.96
N ALA A 18 -38.85 -58.10 7.49
CA ALA A 18 -39.53 -57.08 6.70
C ALA A 18 -38.74 -55.76 6.57
N LEU A 19 -37.49 -55.70 7.03
CA LEU A 19 -36.64 -54.49 6.97
C LEU A 19 -35.55 -54.54 5.88
N CYS A 20 -35.51 -55.57 5.03
CA CYS A 20 -34.45 -55.77 4.04
C CYS A 20 -34.85 -55.56 2.57
N LEU A 21 -36.07 -55.07 2.28
CA LEU A 21 -36.54 -54.79 0.91
C LEU A 21 -36.71 -53.30 0.60
N GLY A 22 -36.33 -52.42 1.52
CA GLY A 22 -36.21 -50.97 1.30
C GLY A 22 -34.82 -50.56 0.81
N ALA A 23 -34.22 -51.32 -0.12
CA ALA A 23 -33.01 -50.89 -0.82
C ALA A 23 -33.37 -49.82 -1.87
N GLY A 24 -33.77 -48.64 -1.38
CA GLY A 24 -33.75 -47.43 -2.20
C GLY A 24 -32.30 -47.16 -2.59
N GLY A 25 -32.01 -47.20 -3.90
CA GLY A 25 -30.70 -46.93 -4.43
C GLY A 25 -30.18 -45.59 -3.91
N VAL A 26 -29.21 -45.64 -3.01
CA VAL A 26 -28.34 -44.51 -2.72
C VAL A 26 -27.51 -44.34 -3.98
N LEU A 27 -28.01 -43.50 -4.90
CA LEU A 27 -27.17 -42.92 -5.93
C LEU A 27 -25.95 -42.34 -5.21
N PRO A 28 -24.71 -42.68 -5.63
CA PRO A 28 -23.55 -41.99 -5.09
C PRO A 28 -23.81 -40.51 -5.32
N GLY A 29 -23.94 -39.76 -4.23
CA GLY A 29 -24.02 -38.31 -4.30
C GLY A 29 -22.88 -37.88 -5.21
N ARG A 30 -23.22 -37.26 -6.34
CA ARG A 30 -22.23 -36.68 -7.23
C ARG A 30 -21.26 -35.94 -6.32
N ALA A 31 -20.01 -36.40 -6.25
CA ALA A 31 -18.93 -35.54 -5.83
C ALA A 31 -19.19 -34.24 -6.58
N GLN A 32 -19.44 -33.15 -5.84
CA GLN A 32 -19.51 -31.84 -6.46
C GLN A 32 -18.24 -31.76 -7.30
N ALA A 33 -18.42 -31.82 -8.62
CA ALA A 33 -17.34 -31.59 -9.54
C ALA A 33 -16.64 -30.37 -9.00
N THR A 34 -15.34 -30.49 -8.70
CA THR A 34 -14.49 -29.36 -8.37
C THR A 34 -14.88 -28.30 -9.38
N GLN A 35 -15.59 -27.25 -8.95
CA GLN A 35 -15.97 -26.20 -9.87
C GLN A 35 -14.64 -25.75 -10.45
N LEU A 36 -14.46 -25.97 -11.75
CA LEU A 36 -13.25 -25.53 -12.42
C LEU A 36 -13.22 -24.04 -12.20
N SER A 37 -12.25 -23.61 -11.40
CA SER A 37 -11.98 -22.21 -11.13
C SER A 37 -11.90 -21.48 -12.46
N ALA A 38 -12.70 -20.43 -12.61
CA ALA A 38 -12.73 -19.65 -13.83
C ALA A 38 -11.70 -18.52 -13.75
N PRO A 39 -11.05 -18.13 -14.87
CA PRO A 39 -10.22 -16.94 -14.91
C PRO A 39 -10.97 -15.70 -14.38
N GLY A 40 -10.29 -14.88 -13.58
CA GLY A 40 -10.87 -13.67 -12.97
C GLY A 40 -11.67 -13.90 -11.68
N VAL A 41 -11.83 -15.14 -11.22
CA VAL A 41 -12.41 -15.45 -9.92
C VAL A 41 -11.38 -15.30 -8.82
N HIS A 42 -11.75 -14.59 -7.75
CA HIS A 42 -11.03 -14.56 -6.48
C HIS A 42 -11.50 -15.74 -5.62
N GLU A 43 -10.63 -16.72 -5.37
CA GLU A 43 -10.99 -17.95 -4.69
C GLU A 43 -11.07 -17.81 -3.16
N GLY A 44 -10.40 -16.81 -2.58
CA GLY A 44 -10.30 -16.54 -1.15
C GLY A 44 -9.02 -17.10 -0.53
N VAL A 45 -8.62 -16.51 0.60
CA VAL A 45 -7.35 -16.83 1.31
C VAL A 45 -7.24 -18.30 1.67
N ALA A 46 -8.36 -18.94 2.04
CA ALA A 46 -8.39 -20.37 2.36
C ALA A 46 -7.98 -21.28 1.18
N SER A 47 -7.98 -20.78 -0.07
CA SER A 47 -7.47 -21.51 -1.23
C SER A 47 -5.94 -21.55 -1.30
N CYS A 48 -5.26 -20.56 -0.72
CA CYS A 48 -3.81 -20.49 -0.58
C CYS A 48 -3.31 -21.19 0.69
N ALA A 49 -4.24 -21.41 1.64
CA ALA A 49 -3.96 -22.04 2.92
C ALA A 49 -3.69 -23.54 2.79
N GLY A 50 -2.84 -24.05 3.66
CA GLY A 50 -2.45 -25.47 3.72
C GLY A 50 -0.95 -25.62 3.89
N SER A 51 -0.51 -26.62 4.66
CA SER A 51 0.91 -26.85 4.96
C SER A 51 1.75 -27.21 3.74
N THR A 52 1.12 -27.72 2.66
CA THR A 52 1.78 -27.97 1.38
C THR A 52 1.78 -26.74 0.45
N CYS A 53 1.06 -25.69 0.83
CA CYS A 53 0.90 -24.43 0.09
C CYS A 53 1.61 -23.31 0.86
N HIS A 54 0.87 -22.37 1.44
CA HIS A 54 1.42 -21.20 2.15
C HIS A 54 1.11 -21.17 3.66
N GLY A 55 0.69 -22.29 4.25
CA GLY A 55 0.23 -22.41 5.63
C GLY A 55 1.16 -23.14 6.60
N ARG A 56 2.46 -23.28 6.29
CA ARG A 56 3.44 -23.83 7.24
C ARG A 56 3.64 -22.90 8.43
N GLN A 57 4.09 -23.46 9.56
CA GLN A 57 4.40 -22.68 10.76
C GLN A 57 5.79 -22.04 10.69
N ALA A 58 6.76 -22.74 10.12
CA ALA A 58 8.12 -22.25 9.92
C ALA A 58 8.38 -21.93 8.45
N PRO A 59 9.28 -20.97 8.14
CA PRO A 59 9.65 -20.61 6.77
C PRO A 59 10.63 -21.64 6.17
N ASP A 60 10.22 -22.90 6.10
CA ASP A 60 11.09 -24.04 5.74
C ASP A 60 10.67 -24.75 4.43
N GLY A 61 9.85 -24.10 3.62
CA GLY A 61 9.48 -24.61 2.30
C GLY A 61 10.68 -24.71 1.35
N ALA A 62 10.59 -25.62 0.38
CA ALA A 62 11.73 -25.98 -0.47
C ALA A 62 12.08 -24.94 -1.56
N VAL A 63 11.10 -24.15 -2.00
CA VAL A 63 11.23 -23.17 -3.12
C VAL A 63 10.78 -21.78 -2.68
N VAL A 64 9.85 -21.70 -1.75
CA VAL A 64 9.42 -20.47 -1.09
C VAL A 64 9.28 -20.80 0.38
N ARG A 65 9.17 -19.78 1.23
CA ARG A 65 9.06 -19.97 2.68
C ARG A 65 7.89 -20.87 3.07
N GLN A 66 6.79 -20.83 2.30
CA GLN A 66 5.55 -21.61 2.50
C GLN A 66 4.83 -21.30 3.83
N ASN A 67 5.21 -20.23 4.54
CA ASN A 67 4.60 -19.75 5.77
C ASN A 67 4.01 -18.33 5.63
N GLU A 68 3.76 -17.90 4.39
CA GLU A 68 3.29 -16.56 4.06
C GLU A 68 1.96 -16.24 4.76
N LEU A 69 1.07 -17.23 4.91
CA LEU A 69 -0.19 -17.08 5.64
C LEU A 69 0.03 -16.71 7.11
N VAL A 70 1.04 -17.28 7.78
CA VAL A 70 1.36 -16.96 9.19
C VAL A 70 1.82 -15.50 9.32
N SER A 71 2.64 -15.03 8.38
CA SER A 71 3.10 -13.63 8.36
C SER A 71 1.95 -12.66 8.09
N TRP A 72 1.07 -13.01 7.15
CA TRP A 72 -0.13 -12.22 6.82
C TRP A 72 -1.19 -12.26 7.94
N GLN A 73 -1.24 -13.31 8.76
CA GLN A 73 -2.15 -13.41 9.91
C GLN A 73 -1.56 -12.85 11.22
N ASP A 74 -0.31 -12.39 11.24
CA ASP A 74 0.34 -11.88 12.46
C ASP A 74 -0.52 -10.79 13.10
N PRO A 75 -1.14 -11.03 14.27
CA PRO A 75 -2.12 -10.12 14.86
C PRO A 75 -1.51 -8.83 15.42
N THR A 76 -0.19 -8.76 15.53
CA THR A 76 0.53 -7.68 16.22
C THR A 76 1.46 -6.90 15.31
N GLY A 77 2.07 -7.57 14.32
CA GLY A 77 3.01 -6.94 13.41
C GLY A 77 2.35 -6.16 12.27
N PRO A 78 3.15 -5.34 11.56
CA PRO A 78 2.71 -4.62 10.39
C PRO A 78 2.33 -5.57 9.23
N GLY A 79 2.96 -6.75 9.13
CA GLY A 79 2.66 -7.78 8.13
C GLY A 79 1.21 -8.28 8.15
N GLY A 80 0.56 -8.29 9.32
CA GLY A 80 -0.85 -8.67 9.41
C GLY A 80 -1.85 -7.52 9.37
N SER A 81 -1.44 -6.31 9.01
CA SER A 81 -2.36 -5.16 8.92
C SER A 81 -3.48 -5.41 7.91
N HIS A 82 -3.16 -6.08 6.79
CA HIS A 82 -4.10 -6.41 5.73
C HIS A 82 -5.15 -7.45 6.14
N SER A 83 -4.77 -8.51 6.87
CA SER A 83 -5.75 -9.49 7.40
C SER A 83 -6.71 -8.88 8.43
N ARG A 84 -6.27 -7.83 9.14
CA ARG A 84 -7.10 -7.09 10.09
C ARG A 84 -7.93 -5.98 9.45
N ALA A 85 -7.73 -5.67 8.17
CA ALA A 85 -8.30 -4.48 7.55
C ALA A 85 -9.83 -4.43 7.67
N TRP A 86 -10.53 -5.53 7.40
CA TRP A 86 -11.99 -5.60 7.52
C TRP A 86 -12.42 -5.44 8.98
N ARG A 87 -11.72 -6.10 9.92
CA ARG A 87 -12.01 -6.00 11.36
C ARG A 87 -11.97 -4.56 11.85
N THR A 88 -11.12 -3.70 11.29
CA THR A 88 -11.09 -2.28 11.68
C THR A 88 -12.41 -1.54 11.42
N LEU A 89 -13.21 -2.01 10.45
CA LEU A 89 -14.53 -1.47 10.15
C LEU A 89 -15.55 -1.75 11.27
N THR A 90 -15.36 -2.81 12.06
CA THR A 90 -16.22 -3.11 13.21
C THR A 90 -15.93 -2.22 14.43
N TYR A 91 -14.83 -1.46 14.42
CA TYR A 91 -14.42 -0.66 15.57
C TYR A 91 -15.26 0.63 15.71
N PRO A 92 -15.38 1.18 16.94
CA PRO A 92 -16.19 2.38 17.19
C PRO A 92 -15.86 3.58 16.29
N ARG A 93 -14.59 3.75 15.89
CA ARG A 93 -14.18 4.83 14.98
C ARG A 93 -14.83 4.69 13.61
N ALA A 94 -14.75 3.51 12.98
CA ALA A 94 -15.32 3.28 11.65
C ALA A 94 -16.84 3.42 11.66
N GLN A 95 -17.49 2.86 12.68
CA GLN A 95 -18.94 3.04 12.87
C GLN A 95 -19.34 4.50 13.10
N ALA A 96 -18.50 5.29 13.78
CA ALA A 96 -18.74 6.72 13.94
C ALA A 96 -18.59 7.48 12.61
N ILE A 97 -17.63 7.09 11.76
CA ILE A 97 -17.46 7.66 10.43
C ILE A 97 -18.74 7.41 9.60
N THR A 98 -19.19 6.16 9.48
CA THR A 98 -20.38 5.86 8.66
C THR A 98 -21.65 6.49 9.20
N ARG A 99 -21.82 6.57 10.53
CA ARG A 99 -22.94 7.33 11.12
C ARG A 99 -22.94 8.82 10.73
N ARG A 100 -21.77 9.47 10.72
CA ARG A 100 -21.65 10.89 10.28
C ARG A 100 -21.95 11.05 8.79
N LEU A 101 -21.63 10.03 7.99
CA LEU A 101 -21.93 9.98 6.56
C LEU A 101 -23.37 9.55 6.25
N GLY A 102 -24.19 9.22 7.26
CA GLY A 102 -25.55 8.69 7.05
C GLY A 102 -25.58 7.30 6.40
N LEU A 103 -24.50 6.53 6.52
CA LEU A 103 -24.35 5.18 5.96
C LEU A 103 -24.64 4.09 7.01
N GLY A 104 -24.80 2.86 6.54
CA GLY A 104 -24.99 1.68 7.39
C GLY A 104 -23.73 1.22 8.15
N PRO A 105 -23.74 -0.01 8.69
CA PRO A 105 -22.58 -0.62 9.34
C PRO A 105 -21.37 -0.62 8.40
N ALA A 106 -20.23 -0.09 8.88
CA ALA A 106 -19.07 0.17 8.02
C ALA A 106 -18.54 -1.07 7.30
N GLU A 107 -18.60 -2.23 7.96
CA GLU A 107 -18.21 -3.53 7.43
C GLU A 107 -19.07 -4.05 6.26
N SER A 108 -20.18 -3.36 5.95
CA SER A 108 -21.07 -3.63 4.83
C SER A 108 -21.10 -2.50 3.79
N VAL A 109 -20.42 -1.38 4.03
CA VAL A 109 -20.44 -0.21 3.14
C VAL A 109 -19.47 -0.45 1.97
N PRO A 110 -19.92 -0.45 0.70
CA PRO A 110 -19.04 -0.70 -0.46
C PRO A 110 -17.85 0.26 -0.54
N ALA A 111 -18.07 1.54 -0.22
CA ALA A 111 -17.02 2.56 -0.18
C ALA A 111 -15.91 2.26 0.83
N CYS A 112 -16.21 1.58 1.94
CA CYS A 112 -15.22 1.15 2.93
C CYS A 112 -14.55 -0.16 2.48
N LEU A 113 -15.33 -1.10 1.94
CA LEU A 113 -14.87 -2.41 1.52
C LEU A 113 -13.90 -2.37 0.33
N GLY A 114 -13.89 -1.31 -0.49
CA GLY A 114 -12.95 -1.17 -1.61
C GLY A 114 -11.47 -1.17 -1.22
N CYS A 115 -11.15 -0.77 0.02
CA CYS A 115 -9.78 -0.77 0.56
C CYS A 115 -9.60 -1.63 1.81
N HIS A 116 -10.69 -2.00 2.50
CA HIS A 116 -10.64 -2.77 3.75
C HIS A 116 -11.00 -4.26 3.59
N ALA A 117 -11.36 -4.68 2.37
CA ALA A 117 -11.54 -6.07 2.01
C ALA A 117 -10.99 -6.31 0.61
N GLU A 118 -10.84 -7.57 0.22
CA GLU A 118 -10.42 -7.92 -1.13
C GLU A 118 -11.46 -7.47 -2.18
N PRO A 119 -11.09 -6.58 -3.13
CA PRO A 119 -12.01 -6.08 -4.14
C PRO A 119 -12.22 -7.14 -5.23
N ALA A 120 -13.21 -8.01 -5.04
CA ALA A 120 -13.52 -9.10 -5.95
C ALA A 120 -14.87 -8.91 -6.65
N ALA A 121 -14.84 -8.81 -7.98
CA ALA A 121 -16.04 -8.79 -8.84
C ALA A 121 -16.69 -10.18 -8.94
N ALA A 122 -15.87 -11.24 -9.05
CA ALA A 122 -16.29 -12.63 -9.04
C ALA A 122 -15.60 -13.36 -7.88
N ARG A 123 -16.37 -14.13 -7.10
CA ARG A 123 -15.94 -14.75 -5.84
C ARG A 123 -16.16 -16.25 -5.89
N GLY A 124 -15.13 -17.00 -5.53
CA GLY A 124 -15.16 -18.46 -5.38
C GLY A 124 -15.83 -18.88 -4.08
N ALA A 125 -16.05 -20.19 -3.93
CA ALA A 125 -16.79 -20.75 -2.80
C ALA A 125 -16.10 -20.55 -1.43
N ARG A 126 -14.78 -20.29 -1.42
CA ARG A 126 -13.99 -20.09 -0.20
C ARG A 126 -13.72 -18.61 0.11
N PHE A 127 -14.20 -17.69 -0.72
CA PHE A 127 -14.02 -16.26 -0.52
C PHE A 127 -14.75 -15.76 0.73
N GLN A 128 -14.05 -15.02 1.60
CA GLN A 128 -14.63 -14.38 2.76
C GLN A 128 -14.27 -12.90 2.78
N VAL A 129 -15.28 -12.01 2.80
CA VAL A 129 -15.04 -10.56 2.93
C VAL A 129 -14.30 -10.24 4.24
N SER A 130 -14.55 -11.03 5.29
CA SER A 130 -13.94 -10.85 6.60
C SER A 130 -12.46 -11.21 6.67
N ASP A 131 -11.90 -11.83 5.62
CA ASP A 131 -10.45 -12.06 5.53
C ASP A 131 -9.67 -10.73 5.40
N GLY A 132 -10.34 -9.61 5.11
CA GLY A 132 -9.68 -8.33 4.89
C GLY A 132 -9.05 -8.26 3.51
N VAL A 133 -7.90 -7.59 3.41
CA VAL A 133 -7.13 -7.50 2.17
C VAL A 133 -6.33 -8.80 2.02
N GLY A 134 -6.87 -9.72 1.22
CA GLY A 134 -6.35 -11.07 1.02
C GLY A 134 -5.17 -11.17 0.05
N CYS A 135 -4.69 -12.38 -0.18
CA CYS A 135 -3.55 -12.65 -1.06
C CYS A 135 -3.81 -12.17 -2.50
N GLU A 136 -5.02 -12.38 -3.01
CA GLU A 136 -5.41 -12.09 -4.40
C GLU A 136 -5.65 -10.59 -4.64
N SER A 137 -5.75 -9.79 -3.58
CA SER A 137 -5.74 -8.32 -3.64
C SER A 137 -4.41 -7.80 -4.20
N CYS A 138 -3.32 -8.52 -3.97
CA CYS A 138 -2.00 -8.19 -4.53
C CYS A 138 -1.59 -9.13 -5.66
N HIS A 139 -1.78 -10.44 -5.49
CA HIS A 139 -1.36 -11.47 -6.47
C HIS A 139 -2.32 -11.65 -7.64
N GLY A 140 -3.47 -10.97 -7.62
CA GLY A 140 -4.52 -11.08 -8.64
C GLY A 140 -5.43 -12.29 -8.44
N PRO A 141 -6.57 -12.34 -9.15
CA PRO A 141 -7.56 -13.42 -9.04
C PRO A 141 -6.95 -14.77 -9.40
N SER A 142 -6.94 -15.70 -8.44
CA SER A 142 -6.25 -16.98 -8.57
C SER A 142 -6.97 -18.01 -9.41
N GLY A 143 -8.25 -17.80 -9.76
CA GLY A 143 -9.02 -18.80 -10.48
C GLY A 143 -8.41 -19.24 -11.82
N GLY A 144 -7.62 -18.38 -12.47
CA GLY A 144 -6.90 -18.72 -13.70
C GLY A 144 -5.56 -19.44 -13.51
N TRP A 145 -4.90 -19.29 -12.35
CA TRP A 145 -3.51 -19.73 -12.14
C TRP A 145 -3.29 -20.63 -10.93
N ILE A 146 -4.25 -20.79 -10.03
CA ILE A 146 -4.08 -21.58 -8.80
C ILE A 146 -3.75 -23.05 -9.09
N ALA A 147 -4.40 -23.65 -10.09
CA ALA A 147 -4.14 -25.03 -10.50
C ALA A 147 -2.75 -25.20 -11.13
N SER A 148 -2.31 -24.24 -11.94
CA SER A 148 -0.98 -24.27 -12.55
C SER A 148 0.13 -23.91 -11.56
N HIS A 149 -0.19 -23.21 -10.48
CA HIS A 149 0.78 -22.72 -9.50
C HIS A 149 1.59 -23.83 -8.82
N TYR A 150 0.97 -24.95 -8.50
CA TYR A 150 1.63 -26.11 -7.87
C TYR A 150 1.99 -27.20 -8.88
N THR A 151 1.75 -26.98 -10.18
CA THR A 151 2.08 -27.97 -11.21
C THR A 151 3.57 -27.96 -11.49
N VAL A 152 4.20 -29.14 -11.41
CA VAL A 152 5.64 -29.31 -11.66
C VAL A 152 6.02 -28.78 -13.05
N GLY A 153 7.08 -27.96 -13.11
CA GLY A 153 7.61 -27.41 -14.35
C GLY A 153 6.89 -26.16 -14.87
N VAL A 154 5.82 -25.69 -14.21
CA VAL A 154 5.18 -24.41 -14.57
C VAL A 154 6.04 -23.25 -14.07
N SER A 155 6.39 -22.34 -14.98
CA SER A 155 7.18 -21.15 -14.65
C SER A 155 6.32 -20.02 -14.07
N HIS A 156 6.98 -19.07 -13.40
CA HIS A 156 6.34 -17.82 -12.95
C HIS A 156 5.67 -17.07 -14.11
N ALA A 157 6.39 -16.89 -15.23
CA ALA A 157 5.85 -16.25 -16.43
C ALA A 157 4.58 -16.94 -16.97
N ALA A 158 4.50 -18.28 -16.86
CA ALA A 158 3.31 -19.02 -17.27
C ALA A 158 2.11 -18.81 -16.33
N ASN A 159 2.33 -18.53 -15.04
CA ASN A 159 1.25 -18.11 -14.13
C ASN A 159 0.85 -16.66 -14.36
N VAL A 160 1.80 -15.77 -14.68
CA VAL A 160 1.51 -14.38 -15.08
C VAL A 160 0.65 -14.35 -16.35
N ALA A 161 0.96 -15.17 -17.35
CA ALA A 161 0.14 -15.32 -18.55
C ALA A 161 -1.28 -15.85 -18.28
N ARG A 162 -1.52 -16.43 -17.10
CA ARG A 162 -2.83 -16.92 -16.64
C ARG A 162 -3.55 -15.96 -15.68
N GLY A 163 -2.99 -14.77 -15.44
CA GLY A 163 -3.61 -13.72 -14.64
C GLY A 163 -3.00 -13.48 -13.27
N MET A 164 -1.87 -14.11 -12.92
CA MET A 164 -1.11 -13.73 -11.73
C MET A 164 -0.51 -12.33 -11.92
N THR A 165 -0.67 -11.46 -10.94
CA THR A 165 -0.06 -10.13 -10.96
C THR A 165 1.46 -10.22 -10.83
N PRO A 166 2.25 -9.69 -11.78
CA PRO A 166 3.71 -9.74 -11.74
C PRO A 166 4.29 -8.71 -10.77
N LEU A 167 4.15 -8.96 -9.46
CA LEU A 167 4.60 -8.03 -8.40
C LEU A 167 6.12 -7.84 -8.35
N GLU A 168 6.92 -8.63 -9.06
CA GLU A 168 8.35 -8.36 -9.27
C GLU A 168 8.61 -7.13 -10.15
N ASP A 169 7.64 -6.73 -10.98
CA ASP A 169 7.68 -5.46 -11.69
C ASP A 169 7.37 -4.33 -10.69
N PRO A 170 8.28 -3.35 -10.50
CA PRO A 170 8.12 -2.30 -9.51
C PRO A 170 6.97 -1.34 -9.83
N VAL A 171 6.66 -1.11 -11.11
CA VAL A 171 5.56 -0.24 -11.53
C VAL A 171 4.22 -0.95 -11.30
N VAL A 172 4.15 -2.25 -11.58
CA VAL A 172 2.96 -3.06 -11.26
C VAL A 172 2.73 -3.09 -9.75
N ARG A 173 3.77 -3.38 -8.96
CA ARG A 173 3.71 -3.37 -7.49
C ARG A 173 3.26 -2.01 -6.96
N ALA A 174 3.86 -0.92 -7.46
CA ALA A 174 3.47 0.44 -7.08
C ALA A 174 1.98 0.68 -7.30
N ASN A 175 1.47 0.36 -8.49
CA ASN A 175 0.06 0.57 -8.82
C ASN A 175 -0.89 -0.23 -7.92
N VAL A 176 -0.58 -1.50 -7.66
CA VAL A 176 -1.37 -2.36 -6.76
C VAL A 176 -1.49 -1.76 -5.36
N CYS A 177 -0.38 -1.28 -4.79
CA CYS A 177 -0.42 -0.68 -3.46
C CYS A 177 -1.17 0.67 -3.46
N LEU A 178 -0.89 1.52 -4.46
CA LEU A 178 -1.44 2.87 -4.55
C LEU A 178 -2.95 2.88 -4.81
N ASP A 179 -3.52 1.81 -5.35
CA ASP A 179 -4.96 1.67 -5.54
C ASP A 179 -5.75 1.98 -4.27
N CYS A 180 -5.29 1.46 -3.13
CA CYS A 180 -5.90 1.73 -1.83
C CYS A 180 -5.18 2.85 -1.06
N HIS A 181 -3.85 2.91 -1.16
CA HIS A 181 -3.03 3.79 -0.33
C HIS A 181 -2.88 5.22 -0.83
N TRP A 182 -3.30 5.51 -2.06
CA TRP A 182 -3.23 6.86 -2.66
C TRP A 182 -4.48 7.25 -3.44
N GLY A 183 -5.29 6.24 -3.78
CA GLY A 183 -6.52 6.38 -4.53
C GLY A 183 -6.34 6.07 -6.01
N SER A 184 -7.37 5.51 -6.61
CA SER A 184 -7.42 5.18 -8.04
C SER A 184 -8.77 5.50 -8.66
N ASP A 185 -8.84 5.26 -9.97
CA ASP A 185 -10.05 5.28 -10.77
C ASP A 185 -10.89 4.00 -10.63
N ARG A 186 -10.45 3.02 -9.83
CA ARG A 186 -11.24 1.82 -9.55
C ARG A 186 -12.42 2.12 -8.62
N PRO A 187 -13.51 1.34 -8.69
CA PRO A 187 -14.68 1.54 -7.85
C PRO A 187 -14.32 1.44 -6.35
N ASN A 188 -14.82 2.39 -5.55
CA ASN A 188 -14.65 2.41 -4.08
C ASN A 188 -13.20 2.48 -3.58
N GLN A 189 -12.24 2.85 -4.43
CA GLN A 189 -10.83 2.96 -4.10
C GLN A 189 -10.34 4.40 -4.18
N PHE A 190 -11.14 5.34 -3.68
CA PHE A 190 -10.78 6.75 -3.58
C PHE A 190 -11.36 7.33 -2.28
N VAL A 191 -10.49 7.80 -1.40
CA VAL A 191 -10.88 8.43 -0.14
C VAL A 191 -11.16 9.90 -0.41
N THR A 192 -12.40 10.33 -0.20
CA THR A 192 -12.81 11.73 -0.40
C THR A 192 -12.54 12.57 0.84
N HIS A 193 -12.51 13.89 0.68
CA HIS A 193 -12.47 14.81 1.81
C HIS A 193 -13.70 14.65 2.74
N GLU A 194 -14.86 14.24 2.21
CA GLU A 194 -16.04 13.94 3.02
C GLU A 194 -15.78 12.76 3.98
N MET A 195 -15.15 11.68 3.51
CA MET A 195 -14.75 10.58 4.37
C MET A 195 -13.75 11.04 5.44
N MET A 196 -12.76 11.86 5.05
CA MET A 196 -11.77 12.41 5.97
C MET A 196 -12.40 13.32 7.03
N SER A 197 -13.34 14.19 6.65
CA SER A 197 -14.05 15.08 7.57
C SER A 197 -14.94 14.32 8.55
N ALA A 198 -15.49 13.16 8.12
CA ALA A 198 -16.20 12.24 8.99
C ALA A 198 -15.28 11.45 9.94
N GLY A 199 -13.96 11.54 9.77
CA GLY A 199 -12.94 10.99 10.67
C GLY A 199 -12.08 9.87 10.09
N HIS A 200 -12.16 9.59 8.78
CA HIS A 200 -11.21 8.70 8.11
C HIS A 200 -9.80 9.28 8.20
N PRO A 201 -8.78 8.50 8.58
CA PRO A 201 -7.41 9.00 8.60
C PRO A 201 -6.94 9.41 7.21
N ARG A 202 -6.03 10.40 7.13
CA ARG A 202 -5.32 10.70 5.89
C ARG A 202 -4.52 9.47 5.43
N LEU A 203 -4.43 9.28 4.12
CA LEU A 203 -3.55 8.27 3.54
C LEU A 203 -2.10 8.78 3.54
N SER A 204 -1.18 7.98 4.08
CA SER A 204 0.26 8.23 4.05
C SER A 204 0.95 6.94 3.67
N PHE A 205 1.75 6.97 2.61
CA PHE A 205 2.30 5.76 2.01
C PHE A 205 3.64 6.01 1.35
N GLU A 206 4.56 5.07 1.52
CA GLU A 206 5.86 5.03 0.85
C GLU A 206 6.08 3.59 0.37
N LEU A 207 6.26 3.39 -0.93
CA LEU A 207 6.22 2.07 -1.55
C LEU A 207 7.24 1.10 -0.97
N GLU A 208 8.48 1.53 -0.81
CA GLU A 208 9.57 0.64 -0.37
C GLU A 208 9.36 0.26 1.10
N LEU A 209 9.14 1.23 1.99
CA LEU A 209 8.94 1.00 3.42
C LEU A 209 7.78 0.03 3.67
N PHE A 210 6.66 0.23 2.96
CA PHE A 210 5.51 -0.65 3.09
C PHE A 210 5.71 -2.00 2.37
N THR A 211 6.53 -2.07 1.31
CA THR A 211 6.98 -3.33 0.72
C THR A 211 7.76 -4.14 1.76
N ALA A 212 8.70 -3.51 2.48
CA ALA A 212 9.49 -4.16 3.52
C ALA A 212 8.60 -4.68 4.68
N PHE A 213 7.61 -3.89 5.10
CA PHE A 213 6.65 -4.31 6.13
C PHE A 213 5.75 -5.48 5.70
N GLN A 214 5.49 -5.63 4.41
CA GLN A 214 4.68 -6.73 3.87
C GLN A 214 5.54 -7.88 3.35
N GLN A 215 6.87 -7.82 3.46
CA GLN A 215 7.75 -8.82 2.87
C GLN A 215 7.61 -10.17 3.58
N HIS A 216 7.10 -11.14 2.84
CA HIS A 216 6.97 -12.55 3.23
C HIS A 216 7.66 -13.49 2.23
N HIS A 217 8.64 -12.97 1.49
CA HIS A 217 9.48 -13.72 0.57
C HIS A 217 10.95 -13.38 0.81
N ASP A 218 11.83 -14.30 0.45
CA ASP A 218 13.27 -14.07 0.47
C ASP A 218 13.75 -13.78 -0.96
N VAL A 219 14.68 -12.84 -1.08
CA VAL A 219 15.35 -12.53 -2.35
C VAL A 219 16.68 -13.26 -2.36
N ASP A 220 16.60 -14.56 -2.63
CA ASP A 220 17.71 -15.51 -2.64
C ASP A 220 17.99 -16.05 -4.06
N ALA A 221 18.85 -17.07 -4.14
CA ALA A 221 19.30 -17.60 -5.43
C ALA A 221 18.15 -18.14 -6.29
N ASP A 222 17.15 -18.79 -5.71
CA ASP A 222 16.04 -19.33 -6.50
C ASP A 222 15.00 -18.24 -6.85
N TYR A 223 14.82 -17.22 -6.00
CA TYR A 223 14.03 -16.04 -6.37
C TYR A 223 14.61 -15.37 -7.62
N VAL A 224 15.92 -15.10 -7.62
CA VAL A 224 16.63 -14.42 -8.72
C VAL A 224 16.62 -15.24 -10.02
N GLN A 225 16.59 -16.58 -9.92
CA GLN A 225 16.45 -17.44 -11.10
C GLN A 225 15.06 -17.34 -11.76
N ARG A 226 14.02 -17.05 -10.96
CA ARG A 226 12.63 -17.08 -11.42
C ARG A 226 12.07 -15.69 -11.72
N LYS A 227 12.62 -14.64 -11.10
CA LYS A 227 12.05 -13.29 -11.08
C LYS A 227 13.15 -12.23 -11.15
N ALA A 228 12.80 -11.08 -11.71
CA ALA A 228 13.64 -9.90 -11.63
C ALA A 228 13.71 -9.37 -10.19
N THR A 229 14.85 -8.78 -9.83
CA THR A 229 15.04 -8.08 -8.55
C THR A 229 15.15 -6.58 -8.73
N MET A 230 14.92 -5.85 -7.65
CA MET A 230 14.94 -4.40 -7.62
C MET A 230 15.61 -3.91 -6.34
N GLU A 231 16.58 -3.02 -6.49
CA GLU A 231 17.22 -2.35 -5.35
C GLU A 231 16.23 -1.42 -4.64
N SER A 232 16.26 -1.38 -3.30
CA SER A 232 15.34 -0.59 -2.48
C SER A 232 15.29 0.89 -2.87
N ALA A 233 16.45 1.55 -3.05
CA ALA A 233 16.50 2.96 -3.47
C ALA A 233 15.84 3.21 -4.84
N ARG A 234 15.92 2.23 -5.75
CA ARG A 234 15.30 2.29 -7.07
C ARG A 234 13.80 2.04 -6.99
N LEU A 235 13.35 1.08 -6.17
CA LEU A 235 11.93 0.86 -5.89
C LEU A 235 11.29 2.10 -5.24
N TRP A 236 11.98 2.73 -4.29
CA TRP A 236 11.57 3.99 -3.68
C TRP A 236 11.36 5.08 -4.74
N ALA A 237 12.35 5.32 -5.61
CA ALA A 237 12.26 6.36 -6.65
C ALA A 237 11.12 6.11 -7.66
N ILE A 238 10.94 4.85 -8.08
CA ILE A 238 9.81 4.45 -8.94
C ILE A 238 8.48 4.68 -8.21
N GLY A 239 8.38 4.32 -6.93
CA GLY A 239 7.20 4.55 -6.10
C GLY A 239 6.80 6.02 -6.04
N GLN A 240 7.76 6.94 -5.85
CA GLN A 240 7.51 8.38 -5.87
C GLN A 240 7.00 8.87 -7.23
N ALA A 241 7.58 8.37 -8.32
CA ALA A 241 7.17 8.71 -9.68
C ALA A 241 5.75 8.23 -10.01
N VAL A 242 5.43 6.97 -9.69
CA VAL A 242 4.10 6.38 -9.93
C VAL A 242 3.04 7.01 -9.03
N ALA A 243 3.35 7.30 -7.77
CA ALA A 243 2.43 8.00 -6.86
C ALA A 243 2.07 9.41 -7.37
N LEU A 244 3.07 10.16 -7.83
CA LEU A 244 2.86 11.48 -8.41
C LEU A 244 2.05 11.42 -9.71
N GLN A 245 2.42 10.50 -10.62
CA GLN A 245 1.67 10.30 -11.85
C GLN A 245 0.20 9.97 -11.54
N ARG A 246 -0.04 9.04 -10.62
CA ARG A 246 -1.39 8.61 -10.20
C ARG A 246 -2.22 9.78 -9.68
N VAL A 247 -1.73 10.53 -8.70
CA VAL A 247 -2.53 11.60 -8.08
C VAL A 247 -2.87 12.71 -9.07
N LEU A 248 -1.95 13.03 -9.99
CA LEU A 248 -2.19 14.01 -11.05
C LEU A 248 -3.19 13.51 -12.10
N THR A 249 -3.17 12.21 -12.41
CA THR A 249 -4.18 11.59 -13.28
C THR A 249 -5.57 11.64 -12.63
N VAL A 250 -5.69 11.28 -11.35
CA VAL A 250 -6.97 11.34 -10.63
C VAL A 250 -7.44 12.79 -10.45
N TYR A 251 -6.52 13.74 -10.24
CA TYR A 251 -6.84 15.18 -10.22
C TYR A 251 -7.42 15.66 -11.57
N GLY A 252 -7.00 15.06 -12.69
CA GLY A 252 -7.54 15.34 -14.01
C GLY A 252 -8.96 14.79 -14.26
N ASP A 253 -9.39 13.79 -13.49
CA ASP A 253 -10.72 13.18 -13.59
C ASP A 253 -11.80 14.13 -13.05
N THR A 254 -12.79 14.45 -13.88
CA THR A 254 -13.83 15.43 -13.50
C THR A 254 -14.77 14.89 -12.42
N GLU A 255 -15.02 13.59 -12.38
CA GLU A 255 -15.91 12.99 -11.38
C GLU A 255 -15.27 12.95 -9.99
N ARG A 256 -13.96 12.70 -9.92
CA ARG A 256 -13.22 12.57 -8.65
C ARG A 256 -12.60 13.86 -8.16
N ALA A 257 -12.25 14.77 -9.05
CA ALA A 257 -11.58 16.01 -8.65
C ALA A 257 -12.54 17.16 -8.33
N ARG A 258 -13.81 16.86 -8.08
CA ARG A 258 -14.84 17.82 -7.66
C ARG A 258 -15.79 17.22 -6.63
N SER A 259 -16.25 18.05 -5.72
CA SER A 259 -17.37 17.78 -4.83
C SER A 259 -18.38 18.91 -4.95
N GLY A 260 -19.42 18.69 -5.77
CA GLY A 260 -20.36 19.74 -6.16
C GLY A 260 -19.66 20.90 -6.88
N VAL A 261 -19.82 22.12 -6.34
CA VAL A 261 -19.20 23.34 -6.89
C VAL A 261 -17.73 23.53 -6.47
N PHE A 262 -17.24 22.73 -5.52
CA PHE A 262 -15.88 22.85 -4.99
C PHE A 262 -14.93 21.83 -5.63
N PRO A 263 -13.62 22.11 -5.66
CA PRO A 263 -12.65 21.05 -5.93
C PRO A 263 -12.72 19.99 -4.83
N GLU A 264 -12.32 18.77 -5.15
CA GLU A 264 -12.11 17.74 -4.13
C GLU A 264 -10.91 18.14 -3.26
N PHE A 265 -11.14 18.39 -1.97
CA PHE A 265 -10.11 18.93 -1.07
C PHE A 265 -9.05 17.90 -0.67
N TYR A 266 -9.27 16.61 -0.92
CA TYR A 266 -8.27 15.55 -0.75
C TYR A 266 -6.89 15.87 -1.37
N PHE A 267 -6.89 16.57 -2.52
CA PHE A 267 -5.68 16.92 -3.25
C PHE A 267 -4.83 18.01 -2.60
N PHE A 268 -5.34 18.69 -1.57
CA PHE A 268 -4.72 19.88 -1.01
C PHE A 268 -4.26 19.65 0.44
N ASP A 269 -3.28 20.43 0.87
CA ASP A 269 -2.77 20.37 2.25
C ASP A 269 -3.86 20.82 3.23
N CYS A 270 -4.27 19.90 4.10
CA CYS A 270 -5.30 20.16 5.09
C CYS A 270 -4.94 21.32 6.02
N HIS A 271 -3.65 21.53 6.34
CA HIS A 271 -3.21 22.57 7.29
C HIS A 271 -3.28 23.98 6.73
N SER A 272 -3.42 24.13 5.41
CA SER A 272 -3.69 25.43 4.80
C SER A 272 -5.04 26.00 5.27
N CYS A 273 -6.04 25.12 5.46
CA CYS A 273 -7.39 25.46 5.91
C CYS A 273 -7.62 25.16 7.40
N HIS A 274 -7.10 24.04 7.92
CA HIS A 274 -7.31 23.55 9.29
C HIS A 274 -6.19 23.99 10.23
N ARG A 275 -6.08 25.30 10.44
CA ARG A 275 -5.15 25.90 11.41
C ARG A 275 -5.90 26.89 12.32
N PRO A 276 -5.39 27.19 13.52
CA PRO A 276 -5.96 28.23 14.36
C PRO A 276 -6.04 29.56 13.60
N ILE A 277 -7.21 30.18 13.64
CA ILE A 277 -7.43 31.55 13.17
C ILE A 277 -7.31 32.46 14.40
N SER A 278 -6.60 33.57 14.25
CA SER A 278 -6.37 34.55 15.32
C SER A 278 -6.61 35.95 14.79
N ASP A 279 -7.35 36.75 15.55
CA ASP A 279 -7.60 38.17 15.26
C ASP A 279 -6.56 39.09 15.94
N GLU A 280 -5.66 38.52 16.75
CA GLU A 280 -4.58 39.27 17.39
C GLU A 280 -3.66 39.91 16.33
N PRO A 281 -3.42 41.25 16.38
CA PRO A 281 -2.61 41.95 15.38
C PRO A 281 -1.19 41.41 15.23
N ASP A 282 -0.62 40.90 16.31
CA ASP A 282 0.75 40.37 16.38
C ASP A 282 0.80 38.82 16.30
N ALA A 283 -0.30 38.17 15.89
CA ALA A 283 -0.32 36.73 15.72
C ALA A 283 0.75 36.28 14.71
N PRO A 284 1.63 35.32 15.06
CA PRO A 284 2.63 34.85 14.14
C PRO A 284 1.98 34.15 12.94
N LEU A 285 2.41 34.50 11.72
CA LEU A 285 2.01 33.77 10.52
C LEU A 285 2.55 32.34 10.60
N LEU A 286 1.62 31.38 10.72
CA LEU A 286 1.96 29.96 10.80
C LEU A 286 2.29 29.32 9.44
N VAL A 287 2.06 30.03 8.34
CA VAL A 287 2.35 29.54 6.98
C VAL A 287 3.73 30.03 6.55
N GLU A 288 4.59 29.08 6.19
CA GLU A 288 5.88 29.34 5.56
C GLU A 288 5.75 29.18 4.04
N ALA A 289 6.40 30.06 3.28
CA ALA A 289 6.44 29.96 1.81
C ALA A 289 7.35 28.80 1.38
N ASN A 290 6.84 27.91 0.53
CA ASN A 290 7.63 26.84 -0.07
C ASN A 290 8.25 27.33 -1.39
N PRO A 291 9.59 27.40 -1.52
CA PRO A 291 10.24 27.98 -2.70
C PRO A 291 10.01 27.18 -3.99
N GLY A 292 9.65 25.89 -3.88
CA GLY A 292 9.28 25.06 -5.02
C GLY A 292 7.80 25.15 -5.42
N ARG A 293 6.99 25.89 -4.65
CA ARG A 293 5.54 25.99 -4.80
C ARG A 293 5.10 27.45 -5.01
N PRO A 294 5.26 28.00 -6.24
CA PRO A 294 4.79 29.34 -6.56
C PRO A 294 3.25 29.40 -6.64
N VAL A 295 2.60 29.47 -5.49
CA VAL A 295 1.14 29.65 -5.36
C VAL A 295 0.81 31.05 -4.82
N PRO A 296 -0.28 31.71 -5.29
CA PRO A 296 -0.74 32.96 -4.69
C PRO A 296 -1.04 32.80 -3.20
N ALA A 297 -0.80 33.85 -2.41
CA ALA A 297 -1.18 33.86 -1.01
C ALA A 297 -2.70 33.62 -0.86
N GLY A 298 -3.08 32.74 0.06
CA GLY A 298 -4.48 32.35 0.29
C GLY A 298 -4.99 31.21 -0.60
N ALA A 299 -4.26 30.78 -1.62
CA ALA A 299 -4.60 29.57 -2.37
C ALA A 299 -4.23 28.31 -1.57
N PRO A 300 -5.12 27.31 -1.46
CA PRO A 300 -4.79 26.05 -0.83
C PRO A 300 -3.71 25.35 -1.68
N PRO A 301 -2.56 24.97 -1.10
CA PRO A 301 -1.52 24.31 -1.84
C PRO A 301 -1.87 22.84 -2.08
N PHE A 302 -1.46 22.31 -3.22
CA PHE A 302 -1.56 20.88 -3.53
C PHE A 302 -0.62 20.07 -2.63
N ASN A 303 -1.04 18.85 -2.27
CA ASN A 303 -0.22 17.85 -1.58
C ASN A 303 0.91 17.38 -2.51
N ASP A 304 2.08 18.02 -2.40
CA ASP A 304 3.21 17.87 -3.34
C ASP A 304 4.36 17.03 -2.77
N GLU A 305 4.13 16.24 -1.73
CA GLU A 305 5.18 15.47 -1.05
C GLU A 305 5.95 14.54 -2.00
N ASN A 306 5.26 13.87 -2.93
CA ASN A 306 5.91 13.04 -3.95
C ASN A 306 6.64 13.90 -4.99
N MET A 307 6.24 15.16 -5.22
CA MET A 307 7.00 16.08 -6.08
C MET A 307 8.33 16.46 -5.42
N ILE A 308 8.33 16.71 -4.11
CA ILE A 308 9.55 17.03 -3.35
C ILE A 308 10.48 15.82 -3.34
N MET A 309 9.97 14.61 -3.07
CA MET A 309 10.79 13.39 -3.07
C MET A 309 11.31 13.04 -4.47
N LEU A 310 10.46 13.11 -5.49
CA LEU A 310 10.86 12.84 -6.87
C LEU A 310 11.87 13.87 -7.39
N ALA A 311 11.84 15.11 -6.89
CA ALA A 311 12.87 16.11 -7.18
C ALA A 311 14.27 15.70 -6.68
N ALA A 312 14.35 14.92 -5.59
CA ALA A 312 15.62 14.34 -5.15
C ALA A 312 16.10 13.26 -6.12
N ALA A 313 15.22 12.31 -6.47
CA ALA A 313 15.52 11.22 -7.39
C ALA A 313 15.85 11.71 -8.81
N ALA A 314 15.15 12.74 -9.30
CA ALA A 314 15.35 13.27 -10.64
C ALA A 314 16.78 13.80 -10.87
N ARG A 315 17.54 14.11 -9.81
CA ARG A 315 18.95 14.54 -9.91
C ARG A 315 19.87 13.44 -10.43
N THR A 316 19.45 12.17 -10.40
CA THR A 316 20.19 11.03 -10.95
C THR A 316 19.78 10.71 -12.39
N ALA A 317 18.75 11.40 -12.91
CA ALA A 317 18.31 11.30 -14.30
C ALA A 317 19.05 12.29 -15.22
N PRO A 318 18.93 12.18 -16.55
CA PRO A 318 19.48 13.17 -17.47
C PRO A 318 19.06 14.60 -17.11
N ALA A 319 20.01 15.54 -17.10
CA ALA A 319 19.80 16.90 -16.60
C ALA A 319 18.59 17.60 -17.22
N ALA A 320 18.39 17.46 -18.54
CA ALA A 320 17.24 18.04 -19.23
C ALA A 320 15.88 17.52 -18.70
N LEU A 321 15.79 16.25 -18.32
CA LEU A 321 14.57 15.68 -17.73
C LEU A 321 14.37 16.16 -16.29
N ALA A 322 15.46 16.26 -15.53
CA ALA A 322 15.42 16.81 -14.17
C ALA A 322 14.95 18.27 -14.15
N GLU A 323 15.47 19.10 -15.04
CA GLU A 323 15.07 20.50 -15.22
C GLU A 323 13.62 20.61 -15.68
N ARG A 324 13.22 19.79 -16.64
CA ARG A 324 11.83 19.71 -17.11
C ARG A 324 10.88 19.36 -15.97
N PHE A 325 11.24 18.40 -15.12
CA PHE A 325 10.43 18.03 -13.96
C PHE A 325 10.23 19.20 -12.99
N GLN A 326 11.29 19.96 -12.68
CA GLN A 326 11.18 21.15 -11.84
C GLN A 326 10.30 22.22 -12.49
N SER A 327 10.46 22.44 -13.80
CA SER A 327 9.65 23.39 -14.56
C SER A 327 8.16 23.01 -14.56
N ASP A 328 7.85 21.75 -14.89
CA ASP A 328 6.48 21.23 -14.94
C ASP A 328 5.83 21.26 -13.54
N SER A 329 6.58 20.95 -12.47
CA SER A 329 6.10 21.03 -11.08
C SER A 329 5.72 22.47 -10.70
N ARG A 330 6.59 23.44 -10.99
CA ARG A 330 6.31 24.86 -10.73
C ARG A 330 5.15 25.39 -11.58
N ALA A 331 5.08 24.99 -12.85
CA ALA A 331 4.01 25.38 -13.75
C ALA A 331 2.65 24.83 -13.30
N PHE A 332 2.61 23.60 -12.77
CA PHE A 332 1.38 23.04 -12.18
C PHE A 332 0.92 23.86 -10.98
N HIS A 333 1.83 24.19 -10.05
CA HIS A 333 1.49 25.04 -8.90
C HIS A 333 0.98 26.43 -9.29
N GLN A 334 1.57 27.06 -10.33
CA GLN A 334 1.06 28.33 -10.86
C GLN A 334 -0.34 28.18 -11.46
N ALA A 335 -0.55 27.12 -12.24
CA ALA A 335 -1.81 26.88 -12.92
C ALA A 335 -2.99 26.63 -11.97
N LEU A 336 -2.74 26.09 -10.76
CA LEU A 336 -3.76 25.96 -9.71
C LEU A 336 -4.37 27.31 -9.30
N GLY A 337 -3.63 28.41 -9.44
CA GLY A 337 -4.09 29.76 -9.16
C GLY A 337 -4.79 30.46 -10.33
N SER A 338 -4.87 29.82 -11.51
CA SER A 338 -5.47 30.41 -12.71
C SER A 338 -6.88 29.88 -12.97
N ASP A 339 -7.00 28.72 -13.61
CA ASP A 339 -8.26 28.06 -13.90
C ASP A 339 -8.08 26.54 -13.98
N ARG A 340 -9.19 25.80 -13.93
CA ARG A 340 -9.14 24.34 -13.91
C ARG A 340 -8.57 23.73 -15.20
N ALA A 341 -8.88 24.28 -16.36
CA ALA A 341 -8.39 23.72 -17.62
C ALA A 341 -6.86 23.86 -17.71
N ALA A 342 -6.32 25.01 -17.31
CA ALA A 342 -4.89 25.23 -17.18
C ALA A 342 -4.25 24.27 -16.16
N ALA A 343 -4.86 24.10 -14.99
CA ALA A 343 -4.37 23.20 -13.94
C ALA A 343 -4.36 21.73 -14.39
N VAL A 344 -5.43 21.25 -15.02
CA VAL A 344 -5.51 19.88 -15.57
C VAL A 344 -4.49 19.67 -16.69
N GLY A 345 -4.32 20.64 -17.60
CA GLY A 345 -3.31 20.56 -18.64
C GLY A 345 -1.88 20.51 -18.07
N ALA A 346 -1.59 21.27 -17.02
CA ALA A 346 -0.31 21.23 -16.33
C ALA A 346 -0.10 19.92 -15.54
N ALA A 347 -1.16 19.40 -14.91
CA ALA A 347 -1.14 18.11 -14.22
C ALA A 347 -0.80 16.97 -15.19
N GLN A 348 -1.42 16.94 -16.38
CA GLN A 348 -1.15 15.94 -17.42
C GLN A 348 0.30 16.00 -17.90
N ARG A 349 0.86 17.20 -18.11
CA ARG A 349 2.27 17.36 -18.50
C ARG A 349 3.21 16.83 -17.42
N LEU A 350 2.99 17.22 -16.16
CA LEU A 350 3.79 16.79 -15.02
C LEU A 350 3.68 15.27 -14.79
N ALA A 351 2.47 14.69 -14.93
CA ALA A 351 2.25 13.25 -14.86
C ALA A 351 3.04 12.50 -15.95
N GLY A 352 3.08 13.05 -17.16
CA GLY A 352 3.91 12.53 -18.26
C GLY A 352 5.40 12.58 -17.94
N THR A 353 5.88 13.66 -17.33
CA THR A 353 7.29 13.79 -16.90
C THR A 353 7.62 12.83 -15.77
N ALA A 354 6.73 12.64 -14.79
CA ALA A 354 6.88 11.64 -13.74
C ALA A 354 6.94 10.21 -14.32
N GLY A 355 6.09 9.88 -15.29
CA GLY A 355 6.15 8.60 -16.00
C GLY A 355 7.47 8.37 -16.75
N GLN A 356 8.02 9.42 -17.39
CA GLN A 356 9.35 9.34 -18.02
C GLN A 356 10.47 9.11 -16.99
N LEU A 357 10.43 9.78 -15.85
CA LEU A 357 11.37 9.53 -14.75
C LEU A 357 11.26 8.08 -14.24
N SER A 358 10.05 7.57 -14.04
CA SER A 358 9.82 6.17 -13.68
C SER A 358 10.44 5.20 -14.68
N ALA A 359 10.31 5.46 -15.99
CA ALA A 359 10.91 4.64 -17.03
C ALA A 359 12.45 4.69 -17.02
N ILE A 360 13.04 5.87 -16.79
CA ILE A 360 14.50 6.03 -16.65
C ILE A 360 15.02 5.26 -15.43
N PHE A 361 14.38 5.41 -14.27
CA PHE A 361 14.74 4.63 -13.08
C PHE A 361 14.55 3.14 -13.32
N GLY A 362 13.52 2.75 -14.09
CA GLY A 362 13.27 1.39 -14.52
C GLY A 362 14.32 0.82 -15.49
N ALA A 363 15.15 1.64 -16.14
CA ALA A 363 16.10 1.17 -17.16
C ALA A 363 17.51 0.89 -16.61
N SER A 364 17.88 1.41 -15.45
CA SER A 364 19.25 1.27 -14.92
C SER A 364 19.28 1.16 -13.39
N PRO A 365 20.18 0.35 -12.82
CA PRO A 365 20.35 0.26 -11.38
C PRO A 365 20.92 1.57 -10.82
N PHE A 366 20.57 1.89 -9.57
CA PHE A 366 21.19 3.01 -8.85
C PHE A 366 22.52 2.57 -8.27
N SER A 367 23.55 3.39 -8.48
CA SER A 367 24.83 3.21 -7.82
C SER A 367 24.77 3.66 -6.35
N ARG A 368 25.82 3.32 -5.58
CA ARG A 368 26.05 3.90 -4.25
C ARG A 368 26.04 5.43 -4.29
N ALA A 369 26.68 6.02 -5.29
CA ALA A 369 26.76 7.47 -5.44
C ALA A 369 25.39 8.10 -5.70
N ASP A 370 24.53 7.44 -6.48
CA ASP A 370 23.15 7.89 -6.73
C ASP A 370 22.33 7.88 -5.44
N THR A 371 22.40 6.79 -4.68
CA THR A 371 21.66 6.66 -3.42
C THR A 371 22.08 7.72 -2.40
N PHE A 372 23.38 7.99 -2.26
CA PHE A 372 23.87 9.08 -1.44
C PHE A 372 23.46 10.46 -1.96
N ALA A 373 23.51 10.71 -3.27
CA ALA A 373 23.12 11.99 -3.86
C ALA A 373 21.63 12.29 -3.60
N ILE A 374 20.76 11.27 -3.68
CA ILE A 374 19.34 11.37 -3.34
C ILE A 374 19.19 11.67 -1.84
N LEU A 375 19.84 10.89 -0.97
CA LEU A 375 19.77 11.08 0.48
C LEU A 375 20.26 12.47 0.91
N GLU A 376 21.36 12.94 0.34
CA GLU A 376 21.90 14.29 0.56
C GLU A 376 20.94 15.38 0.05
N ALA A 377 20.24 15.15 -1.06
CA ALA A 377 19.24 16.09 -1.55
C ALA A 377 18.01 16.18 -0.61
N VAL A 378 17.53 15.06 -0.08
CA VAL A 378 16.43 15.01 0.91
C VAL A 378 16.84 15.69 2.23
N LEU A 379 18.07 15.46 2.69
CA LEU A 379 18.57 16.02 3.95
C LEU A 379 19.07 17.47 3.84
N GLY A 380 19.40 17.91 2.63
CA GLY A 380 20.15 19.13 2.37
C GLY A 380 19.31 20.37 2.09
N GLU A 381 20.00 21.50 1.96
CA GLU A 381 19.41 22.83 1.71
C GLU A 381 18.62 22.92 0.41
N ALA A 382 18.84 21.99 -0.53
CA ALA A 382 18.09 21.93 -1.78
C ALA A 382 16.59 21.67 -1.56
N LEU A 383 16.23 20.81 -0.60
CA LEU A 383 14.83 20.42 -0.36
C LEU A 383 14.36 20.74 1.06
N ALA A 384 15.25 20.88 2.04
CA ALA A 384 14.86 21.20 3.41
C ALA A 384 13.93 22.42 3.53
N PRO A 385 14.13 23.54 2.81
CA PRO A 385 13.21 24.68 2.83
C PRO A 385 11.80 24.37 2.30
N ARG A 386 11.59 23.25 1.61
CA ARG A 386 10.29 22.83 1.07
C ARG A 386 9.45 22.02 2.07
N TYR A 387 9.99 21.64 3.23
CA TYR A 387 9.24 20.91 4.28
C TYR A 387 8.37 21.83 5.13
N THR A 388 7.56 22.66 4.47
CA THR A 388 6.69 23.67 5.08
C THR A 388 5.40 23.08 5.63
N ASP A 389 5.01 21.89 5.17
CA ASP A 389 3.82 21.17 5.60
C ASP A 389 4.14 19.76 6.11
N TYR A 390 3.17 19.21 6.85
CA TYR A 390 3.29 17.89 7.48
C TYR A 390 3.57 16.80 6.45
N SER A 391 2.89 16.84 5.29
CA SER A 391 2.96 15.82 4.26
C SER A 391 4.37 15.69 3.68
N GLY A 392 5.00 16.82 3.35
CA GLY A 392 6.39 16.87 2.91
C GLY A 392 7.36 16.35 3.97
N GLY A 393 7.17 16.74 5.24
CA GLY A 393 8.00 16.25 6.34
C GLY A 393 7.86 14.74 6.59
N ALA A 394 6.63 14.23 6.60
CA ALA A 394 6.34 12.81 6.79
C ALA A 394 6.98 11.93 5.70
N GLN A 395 6.85 12.33 4.43
CA GLN A 395 7.54 11.62 3.34
C GLN A 395 9.06 11.71 3.45
N ALA A 396 9.61 12.86 3.83
CA ALA A 396 11.05 13.05 3.91
C ALA A 396 11.70 12.16 4.97
N VAL A 397 11.10 12.00 6.16
CA VAL A 397 11.66 11.10 7.18
C VAL A 397 11.52 9.62 6.80
N MET A 398 10.41 9.22 6.17
CA MET A 398 10.26 7.87 5.63
C MET A 398 11.33 7.59 4.55
N ALA A 399 11.54 8.53 3.63
CA ALA A 399 12.58 8.42 2.60
C ALA A 399 13.99 8.27 3.22
N VAL A 400 14.31 9.03 4.27
CA VAL A 400 15.60 8.91 4.96
C VAL A 400 15.79 7.52 5.57
N ASP A 401 14.79 6.98 6.28
CA ASP A 401 14.87 5.64 6.87
C ASP A 401 15.02 4.56 5.78
N THR A 402 14.18 4.62 4.74
CA THR A 402 14.23 3.74 3.57
C THR A 402 15.62 3.75 2.89
N LEU A 403 16.15 4.93 2.57
CA LEU A 403 17.43 5.05 1.85
C LEU A 403 18.61 4.63 2.72
N LEU A 404 18.59 4.90 4.03
CA LEU A 404 19.63 4.42 4.95
C LEU A 404 19.60 2.90 5.10
N ASN A 405 18.41 2.30 5.22
CA ASN A 405 18.26 0.85 5.28
C ASN A 405 18.68 0.18 3.97
N ALA A 406 18.41 0.80 2.81
CA ALA A 406 18.91 0.35 1.51
C ALA A 406 20.44 0.32 1.47
N LEU A 407 21.10 1.38 1.95
CA LEU A 407 22.57 1.45 2.02
C LEU A 407 23.15 0.38 2.95
N VAL A 408 22.48 0.07 4.07
CA VAL A 408 22.91 -1.02 4.98
C VAL A 408 22.71 -2.39 4.33
N ALA A 409 21.55 -2.64 3.71
CA ALA A 409 21.24 -3.91 3.06
C ALA A 409 22.22 -4.25 1.93
N GLN A 410 22.73 -3.22 1.23
CA GLN A 410 23.74 -3.37 0.18
C GLN A 410 25.19 -3.36 0.70
N GLY A 411 25.41 -3.30 2.02
CA GLY A 411 26.74 -3.24 2.63
C GLY A 411 27.53 -1.96 2.32
N GLN A 412 26.84 -0.88 1.96
CA GLN A 412 27.43 0.41 1.56
C GLN A 412 27.64 1.39 2.72
N ILE A 413 26.95 1.16 3.84
CA ILE A 413 27.15 1.78 5.15
C ILE A 413 27.07 0.69 6.21
N GLU A 414 27.93 0.77 7.23
CA GLU A 414 27.87 -0.11 8.40
C GLU A 414 26.56 0.04 9.17
N ALA A 415 25.92 -1.08 9.52
CA ALA A 415 24.68 -1.07 10.31
C ALA A 415 24.86 -0.34 11.65
N GLY A 416 26.06 -0.37 12.23
CA GLY A 416 26.41 0.39 13.44
C GLY A 416 26.34 1.91 13.25
N ALA A 417 26.72 2.42 12.07
CA ALA A 417 26.65 3.84 11.76
C ALA A 417 25.20 4.32 11.67
N VAL A 418 24.31 3.59 10.98
CA VAL A 418 22.88 3.93 10.93
C VAL A 418 22.22 3.80 12.30
N ARG A 419 22.61 2.81 13.11
CA ARG A 419 22.12 2.68 14.49
C ARG A 419 22.48 3.90 15.35
N ALA A 420 23.66 4.50 15.14
CA ALA A 420 24.05 5.74 15.81
C ALA A 420 23.22 6.96 15.37
N MET A 421 22.62 6.93 14.17
CA MET A 421 21.71 7.97 13.66
C MET A 421 20.28 7.84 14.17
N ARG A 422 19.90 6.66 14.70
CA ARG A 422 18.51 6.37 15.11
C ARG A 422 17.90 7.41 16.05
N PRO A 423 18.61 7.96 17.06
CA PRO A 423 18.04 9.02 17.90
C PRO A 423 17.64 10.29 17.15
N ASP A 424 18.38 10.68 16.10
CA ASP A 424 18.04 11.81 15.23
C ASP A 424 16.83 11.48 14.34
N ILE A 425 16.78 10.27 13.79
CA ILE A 425 15.66 9.78 12.97
C ILE A 425 14.37 9.70 13.82
N ASP A 426 14.46 9.22 15.06
CA ASP A 426 13.32 9.17 15.99
C ASP A 426 12.81 10.57 16.36
N ARG A 427 13.72 11.55 16.50
CA ARG A 427 13.32 12.96 16.67
C ARG A 427 12.58 13.49 15.44
N ALA A 428 13.05 13.14 14.23
CA ALA A 428 12.37 13.53 13.00
C ALA A 428 10.97 12.89 12.90
N TYR A 429 10.83 11.59 13.22
CA TYR A 429 9.53 10.92 13.29
C TYR A 429 8.60 11.52 14.36
N ALA A 430 9.15 11.89 15.53
CA ALA A 430 8.37 12.54 16.58
C ALA A 430 7.79 13.89 16.11
N ALA A 431 8.55 14.65 15.31
CA ALA A 431 8.11 15.93 14.75
C ALA A 431 6.99 15.80 13.71
N VAL A 432 6.80 14.61 13.12
CA VAL A 432 5.72 14.29 12.17
C VAL A 432 4.75 13.23 12.72
N ARG A 433 4.66 13.09 14.05
CA ARG A 433 3.77 12.11 14.67
C ARG A 433 2.31 12.55 14.67
N ASP A 434 2.07 13.84 14.84
CA ASP A 434 0.73 14.43 14.90
C ASP A 434 0.64 15.59 13.91
N PRO A 435 -0.19 15.49 12.85
CA PRO A 435 -0.36 16.57 11.88
C PRO A 435 -0.73 17.91 12.55
N ASN A 436 -1.57 17.88 13.59
CA ASN A 436 -2.03 19.10 14.27
C ASN A 436 -0.93 19.84 15.04
N ARG A 437 0.22 19.18 15.26
CA ARG A 437 1.35 19.71 16.01
C ARG A 437 2.59 19.93 15.15
N TYR A 438 2.48 19.78 13.83
CA TYR A 438 3.63 19.94 12.94
C TYR A 438 4.23 21.34 13.05
N ARG A 439 5.56 21.39 13.16
CA ARG A 439 6.36 22.61 13.21
C ARG A 439 7.54 22.48 12.23
N PRO A 440 7.50 23.18 11.07
CA PRO A 440 8.52 23.04 10.03
C PRO A 440 9.96 23.25 10.52
N GLN A 441 10.17 24.19 11.45
CA GLN A 441 11.50 24.49 11.99
C GLN A 441 12.02 23.36 12.89
N GLU A 442 11.17 22.76 13.72
CA GLU A 442 11.56 21.63 14.58
C GLU A 442 11.92 20.40 13.74
N PHE A 443 11.10 20.11 12.72
CA PHE A 443 11.36 19.02 11.78
C PHE A 443 12.69 19.21 11.03
N ARG A 444 12.90 20.39 10.44
CA ARG A 444 14.16 20.69 9.70
C ARG A 444 15.39 20.63 10.60
N ARG A 445 15.30 21.04 11.86
CA ARG A 445 16.39 20.89 12.84
C ARG A 445 16.70 19.42 13.11
N ALA A 446 15.68 18.57 13.29
CA ALA A 446 15.87 17.14 13.47
C ALA A 446 16.54 16.49 12.24
N MET A 447 16.08 16.83 11.03
CA MET A 447 16.68 16.35 9.77
C MET A 447 18.13 16.81 9.60
N GLY A 448 18.46 18.04 10.02
CA GLY A 448 19.85 18.55 10.00
C GLY A 448 20.82 17.75 10.88
N GLY A 449 20.32 17.17 11.99
CA GLY A 449 21.07 16.23 12.82
C GLY A 449 21.45 14.97 12.04
N VAL A 450 20.46 14.36 11.36
CA VAL A 450 20.68 13.20 10.47
C VAL A 450 21.66 13.54 9.35
N ALA A 451 21.50 14.69 8.69
CA ALA A 451 22.39 15.16 7.63
C ALA A 451 23.86 15.22 8.06
N THR A 452 24.10 15.69 9.28
CA THR A 452 25.45 15.78 9.85
C THR A 452 26.05 14.39 10.10
N ALA A 453 25.23 13.44 10.57
CA ALA A 453 25.68 12.08 10.80
C ALA A 453 25.96 11.33 9.48
N VAL A 454 25.11 11.48 8.46
CA VAL A 454 25.30 10.90 7.13
C VAL A 454 26.62 11.36 6.50
N ARG A 455 26.93 12.67 6.57
CA ARG A 455 28.21 13.20 6.07
C ARG A 455 29.45 12.62 6.75
N ARG A 456 29.33 12.14 8.00
CA ARG A 456 30.45 11.50 8.72
C ARG A 456 30.61 10.01 8.39
N ALA A 457 29.54 9.37 7.90
CA ALA A 457 29.51 7.94 7.60
C ALA A 457 29.84 7.61 6.13
N ARG A 458 29.88 8.63 5.27
CA ARG A 458 30.38 8.56 3.89
C ARG A 458 31.90 8.54 3.87
#